data_AF-A0A6J1N6Q3-F1
#
_entry.id   AF-A0A6J1N6Q3-F1
#
_cell.length_a   1.000
_cell.length_b   1.000
_cell.length_c   1.000
_cell.angle_alpha   90.00
_cell.angle_beta   90.00
_cell.angle_gamma   90.00
#
_symmetry.space_group_name_H-M   'P 1'
#
loop_
_entity.id
_entity.type
_entity.pdbx_description
1 polymer ?
#
loop_
_entity_poly.entity_id
_entity_poly.type
_entity_poly.pdbx_seq_one_letter_code
_entity_poly.pdbx_strand_id
1 'polypeptide(L)'
;MPAAAGEARHYWAQCVAECRRRAVLALCQCTPHTKPVANRSADDVICSLEHMACLDKYREKLASFYPGDDADESLSEERADSVECLHCLPNCALRRYAARVWTVPYGGLGKRPFHNKFVDGLSLVNGTVLRIYFSREDQALYQVEANLIFYEVVAFLGNLSLLVMGITAITFYELVYFCTIRWRHHYKRRCRRDNKLSKLNTL
;
A
#
# COMPACT_ATOMS: atom_id res chain seq x y z
N MET A 1 -12.01 -7.63 3.73
CA MET A 1 -12.21 -7.19 5.13
C MET A 1 -13.31 -6.14 5.16
N PRO A 2 -14.42 -6.36 5.90
CA PRO A 2 -15.55 -5.45 5.90
C PRO A 2 -15.21 -4.19 6.72
N ALA A 3 -15.55 -3.03 6.19
CA ALA A 3 -15.40 -1.76 6.87
C ALA A 3 -16.48 -1.62 7.94
N ALA A 4 -16.06 -1.38 9.19
CA ALA A 4 -16.95 -1.02 10.28
C ALA A 4 -17.72 0.26 9.92
N ALA A 5 -19.03 0.22 10.13
CA ALA A 5 -19.92 1.36 10.03
C ALA A 5 -19.61 2.33 11.18
N GLY A 6 -19.16 3.55 10.85
CA GLY A 6 -19.00 4.63 11.83
C GLY A 6 -17.78 5.52 11.61
N GLU A 7 -16.75 5.05 10.92
CA GLU A 7 -15.54 5.84 10.66
C GLU A 7 -15.62 6.44 9.26
N ALA A 8 -15.85 7.75 9.19
CA ALA A 8 -15.78 8.49 7.94
C ALA A 8 -14.39 8.24 7.34
N ARG A 9 -14.32 7.41 6.28
CA ARG A 9 -13.09 7.10 5.54
C ARG A 9 -12.43 8.42 5.13
N HIS A 10 -11.48 8.90 5.93
CA HIS A 10 -10.72 10.09 5.63
C HIS A 10 -9.81 9.76 4.46
N TYR A 11 -10.20 10.20 3.27
CA TYR A 11 -9.32 10.06 2.11
C TYR A 11 -8.10 10.96 2.32
N TRP A 12 -6.93 10.56 1.82
CA TRP A 12 -5.69 11.33 1.93
C TRP A 12 -5.87 12.82 1.59
N ALA A 13 -6.53 13.15 0.47
CA ALA A 13 -6.79 14.54 0.09
C ALA A 13 -7.73 15.30 1.06
N GLN A 14 -8.53 14.61 1.88
CA GLN A 14 -9.42 15.16 2.90
C GLN A 14 -8.59 15.54 4.12
N CYS A 15 -7.71 14.63 4.52
CA CYS A 15 -6.74 14.86 5.59
C CYS A 15 -5.81 16.02 5.24
N VAL A 16 -5.24 16.02 4.03
CA VAL A 16 -4.36 17.09 3.55
C VAL A 16 -5.10 18.42 3.45
N ALA A 17 -6.34 18.40 2.96
CA ALA A 17 -7.18 19.58 2.99
C ALA A 17 -7.41 20.10 4.43
N GLU A 18 -7.69 19.23 5.39
CA GLU A 18 -7.89 19.63 6.79
C GLU A 18 -6.59 20.13 7.44
N CYS A 19 -5.47 19.48 7.16
CA CYS A 19 -4.15 19.94 7.60
C CYS A 19 -3.85 21.36 7.08
N ARG A 20 -4.08 21.62 5.79
CA ARG A 20 -3.93 22.96 5.23
C ARG A 20 -4.89 23.98 5.86
N ARG A 21 -6.10 23.57 6.23
CA ARG A 21 -7.04 24.43 6.97
C ARG A 21 -6.45 24.84 8.32
N ARG A 22 -5.92 23.87 9.08
CA ARG A 22 -5.31 24.11 10.39
C ARG A 22 -4.07 24.99 10.30
N ALA A 23 -3.25 24.82 9.26
CA ALA A 23 -2.11 25.69 9.01
C ALA A 23 -2.54 27.15 8.78
N VAL A 24 -3.58 27.38 7.96
CA VAL A 24 -4.13 28.73 7.75
C VAL A 24 -4.72 29.31 9.04
N LEU A 25 -5.44 28.49 9.82
CA LEU A 25 -6.00 28.92 11.10
C LEU A 25 -4.89 29.32 12.09
N ALA A 26 -3.78 28.59 12.15
CA ALA A 26 -2.65 28.90 13.01
C ALA A 26 -1.87 30.15 12.58
N LEU A 27 -1.75 30.40 11.27
CA LEU A 27 -0.96 31.51 10.72
C LEU A 27 -1.76 32.82 10.62
N CYS A 28 -3.02 32.74 10.18
CA CYS A 28 -3.84 33.90 9.82
C CYS A 28 -5.16 33.97 10.62
N GLN A 29 -5.38 33.08 11.59
CA GLN A 29 -6.54 33.09 12.50
C GLN A 29 -7.91 33.08 11.79
N CYS A 30 -7.96 32.56 10.57
CA CYS A 30 -9.18 32.51 9.77
C CYS A 30 -9.29 31.19 9.00
N THR A 31 -10.50 30.86 8.53
CA THR A 31 -10.77 29.65 7.74
C THR A 31 -11.27 29.99 6.33
N PRO A 32 -10.70 29.36 5.27
CA PRO A 32 -11.12 29.64 3.89
C PRO A 32 -12.50 29.05 3.56
N HIS A 33 -13.22 29.70 2.63
CA HIS A 33 -14.56 29.30 2.19
C HIS A 33 -14.61 27.94 1.47
N THR A 34 -13.48 27.45 0.96
CA THR A 34 -13.39 26.29 0.07
C THR A 34 -13.58 24.94 0.76
N LYS A 35 -13.85 24.91 2.08
CA LYS A 35 -13.99 23.68 2.86
C LYS A 35 -15.38 23.55 3.48
N PRO A 36 -15.97 22.34 3.47
CA PRO A 36 -17.33 22.13 3.95
C PRO A 36 -17.47 22.45 5.43
N VAL A 37 -18.61 23.06 5.76
CA VAL A 37 -18.99 23.66 7.05
C VAL A 37 -19.12 22.64 8.19
N ALA A 38 -19.16 21.34 7.88
CA ALA A 38 -19.57 20.28 8.79
C ALA A 38 -18.70 20.15 10.07
N ASN A 39 -17.45 20.59 10.02
CA ASN A 39 -16.52 20.55 11.16
C ASN A 39 -16.09 21.96 11.60
N ARG A 40 -16.95 22.97 11.46
CA ARG A 40 -16.68 24.29 12.04
C ARG A 40 -17.00 24.28 13.53
N SER A 41 -16.01 24.60 14.36
CA SER A 41 -16.25 25.15 15.69
C SER A 41 -16.99 26.48 15.55
N ALA A 42 -17.90 26.79 16.48
CA ALA A 42 -18.63 28.07 16.47
C ALA A 42 -17.69 29.30 16.51
N ASP A 43 -16.45 29.11 16.98
CA ASP A 43 -15.39 30.12 17.05
C ASP A 43 -14.56 30.29 15.77
N ASP A 44 -14.75 29.47 14.71
CA ASP A 44 -13.94 29.56 13.49
C ASP A 44 -14.40 30.75 12.60
N VAL A 45 -13.66 31.86 12.67
CA VAL A 45 -13.85 33.03 11.80
C VAL A 45 -13.55 32.67 10.35
N ILE A 46 -14.41 33.13 9.43
CA ILE A 46 -14.21 32.94 7.99
C ILE A 46 -13.30 34.05 7.45
N CYS A 47 -12.31 33.69 6.63
CA CYS A 47 -11.37 34.68 6.06
C CYS A 47 -12.12 35.73 5.21
N SER A 48 -11.98 36.99 5.60
CA SER A 48 -12.46 38.17 4.84
C SER A 48 -11.36 38.73 3.92
N LEU A 49 -11.67 39.81 3.19
CA LEU A 49 -10.71 40.55 2.37
C LEU A 49 -9.52 41.11 3.19
N GLU A 50 -9.73 41.42 4.47
CA GLU A 50 -8.69 41.93 5.37
C GLU A 50 -7.57 40.89 5.60
N HIS A 51 -7.92 39.60 5.51
CA HIS A 51 -6.99 38.49 5.73
C HIS A 51 -6.20 38.12 4.46
N MET A 52 -6.51 38.73 3.31
CA MET A 52 -5.84 38.43 2.04
C MET A 52 -4.34 38.74 2.09
N ALA A 53 -3.93 39.81 2.77
CA ALA A 53 -2.52 40.15 2.91
C ALA A 53 -1.73 39.06 3.68
N CYS A 54 -2.35 38.43 4.68
CA CYS A 54 -1.73 37.32 5.42
C CYS A 54 -1.65 36.05 4.54
N LEU A 55 -2.73 35.74 3.83
CA LEU A 55 -2.79 34.58 2.94
C LEU A 55 -1.79 34.67 1.79
N ASP A 56 -1.59 35.87 1.24
CA ASP A 56 -0.63 36.11 0.16
C ASP A 56 0.82 36.01 0.68
N LYS A 57 1.09 36.54 1.88
CA LYS A 57 2.39 36.42 2.54
C LYS A 57 2.84 34.96 2.73
N TYR A 58 1.92 34.06 3.06
CA TYR A 58 2.20 32.63 3.27
C TYR A 58 1.77 31.75 2.09
N ARG A 59 1.56 32.33 0.91
CA ARG A 59 1.04 31.62 -0.27
C ARG A 59 1.96 30.48 -0.71
N GLU A 60 3.27 30.75 -0.78
CA GLU A 60 4.32 29.78 -1.11
C GLU A 60 4.28 28.62 -0.10
N LYS A 61 4.34 28.94 1.20
CA LYS A 61 4.26 27.96 2.29
C LYS A 61 3.05 27.05 2.24
N LEU A 62 1.88 27.63 1.98
CA LEU A 62 0.62 26.89 1.92
C LEU A 62 0.47 26.10 0.62
N ALA A 63 1.21 26.42 -0.44
CA ALA A 63 1.14 25.73 -1.72
C ALA A 63 1.89 24.40 -1.71
N SER A 64 3.01 24.33 -0.98
CA SER A 64 3.90 23.16 -0.95
C SER A 64 3.73 22.31 0.31
N PHE A 65 3.90 20.99 0.14
CA PHE A 65 3.88 20.02 1.23
C PHE A 65 5.28 19.51 1.51
N TYR A 66 5.54 19.14 2.75
CA TYR A 66 6.84 18.60 3.16
C TYR A 66 7.24 17.37 2.32
N PRO A 67 8.39 17.40 1.62
CA PRO A 67 8.78 16.35 0.67
C PRO A 67 9.37 15.09 1.35
N GLY A 68 9.54 15.08 2.68
CA GLY A 68 10.16 13.98 3.42
C GLY A 68 11.65 14.20 3.68
N ASP A 69 12.21 13.40 4.59
CA ASP A 69 13.61 13.52 5.02
C ASP A 69 14.60 13.02 3.95
N ASP A 70 14.16 12.10 3.10
CA ASP A 70 14.96 11.51 2.01
C ASP A 70 14.96 12.36 0.71
N ALA A 71 14.36 13.56 0.73
CA ALA A 71 14.32 14.43 -0.44
C ALA A 71 15.70 15.03 -0.77
N ASP A 72 15.97 15.20 -2.07
CA ASP A 72 17.21 15.77 -2.60
C ASP A 72 17.54 17.14 -1.99
N GLU A 73 18.83 17.44 -1.82
CA GLU A 73 19.33 18.73 -1.29
C GLU A 73 18.82 19.96 -2.08
N SER A 74 18.48 19.77 -3.36
CA SER A 74 17.88 20.81 -4.19
C SER A 74 16.49 21.26 -3.72
N LEU A 75 15.83 20.51 -2.82
CA LEU A 75 14.54 20.86 -2.21
C LEU A 75 14.70 21.42 -0.77
N SER A 76 15.90 21.84 -0.39
CA SER A 76 16.16 22.38 0.96
C SER A 76 15.33 23.64 1.30
N GLU A 77 15.08 24.53 0.33
CA GLU A 77 14.20 25.69 0.53
C GLU A 77 12.73 25.29 0.71
N GLU A 78 12.23 24.35 -0.11
CA GLU A 78 10.86 23.83 0.02
C GLU A 78 10.66 23.04 1.32
N ARG A 79 11.72 22.38 1.81
CA ARG A 79 11.71 21.69 3.10
C ARG A 79 11.52 22.69 4.25
N ALA A 80 12.16 23.86 4.20
CA ALA A 80 12.02 24.89 5.23
C ALA A 80 10.69 25.67 5.15
N ASP A 81 10.17 25.87 3.94
CA ASP A 81 8.97 26.68 3.70
C ASP A 81 7.77 25.86 3.19
N SER A 82 7.50 24.70 3.79
CA SER A 82 6.31 23.89 3.49
C SER A 82 5.44 23.64 4.71
N VAL A 83 4.21 23.16 4.47
CA VAL A 83 3.32 22.67 5.52
C VAL A 83 3.62 21.19 5.80
N GLU A 84 3.87 20.88 7.07
CA GLU A 84 4.05 19.52 7.55
C GLU A 84 2.71 18.85 7.91
N CYS A 85 2.39 17.75 7.24
CA CYS A 85 1.16 16.98 7.46
C CYS A 85 1.47 15.51 7.79
N LEU A 86 2.24 15.25 8.85
CA LEU A 86 2.74 13.91 9.20
C LEU A 86 1.63 12.88 9.53
N HIS A 87 0.45 13.33 9.94
CA HIS A 87 -0.67 12.43 10.28
C HIS A 87 -1.47 11.94 9.07
N CYS A 88 -1.20 12.46 7.86
CA CYS A 88 -1.96 12.09 6.67
C CYS A 88 -1.33 10.88 5.96
N LEU A 89 -1.76 9.69 6.35
CA LEU A 89 -1.34 8.44 5.71
C LEU A 89 -1.98 8.27 4.32
N PRO A 90 -1.28 7.60 3.38
CA PRO A 90 -1.85 7.29 2.08
C PRO A 90 -3.03 6.32 2.20
N ASN A 91 -3.99 6.45 1.29
CA ASN A 91 -5.12 5.53 1.24
C ASN A 91 -4.65 4.15 0.77
N CYS A 92 -4.98 3.10 1.54
CA CYS A 92 -4.75 1.70 1.14
C CYS A 92 -5.54 1.31 -0.12
N ALA A 93 -6.75 1.87 -0.30
CA ALA A 93 -7.57 1.68 -1.50
C ALA A 93 -7.77 3.01 -2.22
N LEU A 94 -7.19 3.14 -3.41
CA LEU A 94 -7.31 4.34 -4.24
C LEU A 94 -7.91 4.00 -5.60
N ARG A 95 -9.01 4.68 -5.96
CA ARG A 95 -9.58 4.63 -7.31
C ARG A 95 -9.02 5.80 -8.11
N ARG A 96 -8.30 5.50 -9.20
CA ARG A 96 -7.75 6.50 -10.12
C ARG A 96 -8.56 6.49 -11.41
N TYR A 97 -9.04 7.66 -11.82
CA TYR A 97 -9.72 7.84 -13.10
C TYR A 97 -8.79 8.61 -14.05
N ALA A 98 -8.45 8.00 -15.18
CA ALA A 98 -7.75 8.68 -16.26
C ALA A 98 -8.77 9.06 -17.33
N ALA A 99 -8.85 10.34 -17.66
CA ALA A 99 -9.74 10.85 -18.71
C ALA A 99 -8.93 11.22 -19.96
N ARG A 100 -9.45 10.85 -21.13
CA ARG A 100 -8.98 11.38 -22.42
C ARG A 100 -9.99 12.41 -22.90
N VAL A 101 -9.53 13.63 -23.11
CA VAL A 101 -10.38 14.76 -23.49
C VAL A 101 -10.22 15.00 -24.98
N TRP A 102 -11.34 15.11 -25.68
CA TRP A 102 -11.40 15.50 -27.09
C TRP A 102 -12.39 16.64 -27.24
N THR A 103 -12.01 17.66 -28.01
CA THR A 103 -12.85 18.83 -28.27
C THR A 103 -13.16 18.89 -29.74
N VAL A 104 -14.45 19.02 -30.08
CA VAL A 104 -14.90 19.15 -31.47
C VAL A 104 -15.69 20.45 -31.58
N PRO A 105 -15.31 21.38 -32.48
CA PRO A 105 -16.05 22.60 -32.71
C PRO A 105 -17.36 22.30 -33.45
N TYR A 106 -18.49 22.65 -32.84
CA TYR A 106 -19.83 22.40 -33.42
C TYR A 106 -20.35 23.54 -34.32
N GLY A 107 -19.67 24.69 -34.35
CA GLY A 107 -20.18 25.94 -34.94
C GLY A 107 -20.46 25.95 -36.45
N GLY A 108 -20.02 24.94 -37.21
CA GLY A 108 -20.22 24.86 -38.67
C GLY A 108 -21.29 23.86 -39.14
N LEU A 109 -21.77 22.99 -38.25
CA LEU A 109 -22.76 21.97 -38.58
C LEU A 109 -24.14 22.55 -38.23
N GLY A 110 -24.91 22.98 -39.22
CA GLY A 110 -26.29 23.49 -39.05
C GLY A 110 -27.30 22.48 -38.50
N LYS A 111 -26.84 21.40 -37.85
CA LYS A 111 -27.63 20.35 -37.23
C LYS A 111 -27.34 20.31 -35.73
N ARG A 112 -28.39 20.39 -34.91
CA ARG A 112 -28.29 20.29 -33.45
C ARG A 112 -27.70 18.91 -33.08
N PRO A 113 -26.64 18.84 -32.25
CA PRO A 113 -26.00 17.57 -31.89
C PRO A 113 -26.85 16.68 -30.98
N PHE A 114 -27.94 17.22 -30.41
CA PHE A 114 -28.86 16.49 -29.54
C PHE A 114 -30.30 16.96 -29.80
N HIS A 115 -31.22 16.02 -30.03
CA HIS A 115 -32.66 16.26 -30.05
C HIS A 115 -33.25 15.66 -28.77
N ASN A 116 -33.44 16.50 -27.76
CA ASN A 116 -34.14 16.16 -26.53
C ASN A 116 -35.21 17.23 -26.30
N LYS A 117 -36.34 16.84 -25.71
CA LYS A 117 -37.43 17.77 -25.33
C LYS A 117 -36.96 18.93 -24.43
N PHE A 118 -35.84 18.77 -23.72
CA PHE A 118 -35.22 19.82 -22.88
C PHE A 118 -34.38 20.84 -23.66
N VAL A 119 -33.94 20.51 -24.88
CA VAL A 119 -33.05 21.34 -25.70
C VAL A 119 -33.80 21.91 -26.91
N ASP A 120 -35.04 21.47 -27.13
CA ASP A 120 -35.95 22.00 -28.15
C ASP A 120 -36.40 23.42 -27.76
N GLY A 121 -35.60 24.42 -28.16
CA GLY A 121 -35.90 25.84 -27.97
C GLY A 121 -34.71 26.68 -27.52
N LEU A 122 -33.62 26.06 -27.06
CA LEU A 122 -32.42 26.80 -26.65
C LEU A 122 -31.48 27.07 -27.84
N SER A 123 -31.05 28.32 -27.95
CA SER A 123 -30.00 28.74 -28.88
C SER A 123 -28.64 28.32 -28.33
N LEU A 124 -27.97 27.36 -28.98
CA LEU A 124 -26.68 26.79 -28.54
C LEU A 124 -25.46 27.65 -28.92
N VAL A 125 -25.64 28.92 -29.29
CA VAL A 125 -24.58 29.78 -29.85
C VAL A 125 -23.41 30.01 -28.87
N ASN A 126 -23.65 29.94 -27.55
CA ASN A 126 -22.63 29.99 -26.48
C ASN A 126 -22.64 28.72 -25.60
N GLY A 127 -23.17 27.61 -26.11
CA GLY A 127 -23.30 26.36 -25.37
C GLY A 127 -22.13 25.41 -25.61
N THR A 128 -21.53 24.88 -24.54
CA THR A 128 -20.60 23.76 -24.64
C THR A 128 -21.30 22.47 -24.23
N VAL A 129 -21.19 21.43 -25.05
CA VAL A 129 -21.70 20.09 -24.71
C VAL A 129 -20.55 19.25 -24.16
N LEU A 130 -20.66 18.85 -22.89
CA LEU A 130 -19.71 17.94 -22.26
C LEU A 130 -20.30 16.53 -22.20
N ARG A 131 -19.64 15.56 -22.84
CA ARG A 131 -20.03 14.15 -22.79
C ARG A 131 -18.99 13.36 -21.99
N ILE A 132 -19.39 12.87 -20.82
CA ILE A 132 -18.58 12.01 -19.96
C ILE A 132 -19.11 10.58 -20.10
N TYR A 133 -18.26 9.66 -20.52
CA TYR A 133 -18.60 8.24 -20.64
C TYR A 133 -17.36 7.39 -20.35
N PHE A 134 -17.58 6.17 -19.87
CA PHE A 134 -16.50 5.20 -19.74
C PHE A 134 -16.21 4.60 -21.12
N SER A 135 -14.94 4.65 -21.53
CA SER A 135 -14.53 4.07 -22.82
C SER A 135 -14.52 2.53 -22.80
N ARG A 136 -14.46 1.94 -21.61
CA ARG A 136 -14.38 0.50 -21.37
C ARG A 136 -15.22 0.15 -20.15
N GLU A 137 -15.84 -1.02 -20.16
CA GLU A 137 -16.63 -1.54 -19.04
C GLU A 137 -15.73 -2.21 -17.98
N ASP A 138 -14.59 -2.75 -18.39
CA ASP A 138 -13.58 -3.34 -17.53
C ASP A 138 -12.62 -2.27 -16.96
N GLN A 139 -12.24 -2.45 -15.69
CA GLN A 139 -11.31 -1.57 -14.98
C GLN A 139 -10.12 -2.40 -14.49
N ALA A 140 -8.90 -1.90 -14.73
CA ALA A 140 -7.70 -2.53 -14.21
C ALA A 140 -7.65 -2.39 -12.68
N LEU A 141 -7.61 -3.53 -11.99
CA LEU A 141 -7.41 -3.59 -10.55
C LEU A 141 -5.93 -3.88 -10.27
N TYR A 142 -5.24 -2.92 -9.66
CA TYR A 142 -3.88 -3.12 -9.16
C TYR A 142 -3.94 -3.43 -7.67
N GLN A 143 -3.52 -4.63 -7.31
CA GLN A 143 -3.43 -5.08 -5.92
C GLN A 143 -1.95 -5.30 -5.58
N VAL A 144 -1.54 -4.79 -4.41
CA VAL A 144 -0.20 -5.03 -3.87
C VAL A 144 -0.32 -6.18 -2.87
N GLU A 145 0.40 -7.25 -3.14
CA GLU A 145 0.43 -8.44 -2.28
C GLU A 145 1.81 -8.58 -1.65
N ALA A 146 1.88 -9.16 -0.44
CA ALA A 146 3.15 -9.43 0.21
C ALA A 146 3.88 -10.55 -0.53
N ASN A 147 5.17 -10.34 -0.83
CA ASN A 147 5.99 -11.30 -1.57
C ASN A 147 6.36 -12.56 -0.76
N LEU A 148 6.18 -12.53 0.57
CA LEU A 148 6.46 -13.67 1.43
C LEU A 148 5.50 -13.66 2.61
N ILE A 149 4.63 -14.67 2.66
CA ILE A 149 3.64 -14.79 3.74
C ILE A 149 4.14 -15.81 4.76
N PHE A 150 3.78 -15.62 6.04
CA PHE A 150 4.25 -16.46 7.14
C PHE A 150 4.05 -17.97 6.91
N TYR A 151 2.92 -18.37 6.32
CA TYR A 151 2.65 -19.78 6.04
C TYR A 151 3.61 -20.38 5.00
N GLU A 152 4.12 -19.57 4.07
CA GLU A 152 5.10 -20.00 3.06
C GLU A 152 6.46 -20.26 3.72
N VAL A 153 6.86 -19.39 4.65
CA VAL A 153 8.07 -19.56 5.46
C VAL A 153 7.99 -20.83 6.31
N VAL A 154 6.86 -21.04 6.98
CA VAL A 154 6.63 -22.24 7.80
C VAL A 154 6.65 -23.49 6.94
N ALA A 155 6.04 -23.46 5.75
CA ALA A 155 6.06 -24.60 4.84
C ALA A 155 7.49 -24.92 4.34
N PHE A 156 8.26 -23.89 4.00
CA PHE A 156 9.65 -24.05 3.56
C PHE A 156 10.53 -24.66 4.67
N LEU A 157 10.47 -24.11 5.88
CA LEU A 157 11.22 -24.62 7.03
C LEU A 157 10.75 -26.02 7.44
N GLY A 158 9.44 -26.27 7.38
CA GLY A 158 8.84 -27.57 7.65
C GLY A 158 9.39 -28.64 6.70
N ASN A 159 9.42 -28.36 5.40
CA ASN A 159 9.96 -29.28 4.40
C ASN A 159 11.45 -29.57 4.64
N LEU A 160 12.25 -28.54 4.93
CA LEU A 160 13.67 -28.72 5.21
C LEU A 160 13.90 -29.53 6.49
N SER A 161 13.13 -29.26 7.55
CA SER A 161 13.22 -30.00 8.81
C SER A 161 12.85 -31.47 8.64
N LEU A 162 11.84 -31.79 7.82
CA LEU A 162 11.40 -33.15 7.57
C LEU A 162 12.46 -33.95 6.81
N LEU A 163 13.11 -33.32 5.82
CA LEU A 163 14.21 -33.95 5.08
C LEU A 163 15.39 -34.28 5.99
N VAL A 164 15.80 -33.33 6.83
CA VAL A 164 16.90 -33.53 7.78
C VAL A 164 16.54 -34.62 8.79
N MET A 165 15.34 -34.56 9.38
CA MET A 165 14.86 -35.59 10.31
C MET A 165 14.82 -36.98 9.65
N GLY A 166 14.37 -37.08 8.40
CA GLY A 166 14.36 -38.34 7.65
C GLY A 166 15.76 -38.95 7.50
N ILE A 167 16.75 -38.16 7.11
CA ILE A 167 18.15 -38.62 6.97
C ILE A 167 18.71 -39.03 8.33
N THR A 168 18.47 -38.24 9.38
CA THR A 168 18.94 -38.57 10.74
C THR A 168 18.30 -39.85 11.30
N ALA A 169 17.04 -40.13 10.96
CA ALA A 169 16.36 -41.35 11.39
C ALA A 169 16.96 -42.59 10.71
N ILE A 170 17.19 -42.56 9.40
CA ILE A 170 17.80 -43.68 8.66
C ILE A 170 19.20 -43.98 9.21
N THR A 171 20.04 -42.95 9.37
CA THR A 171 21.39 -43.10 9.92
C THR A 171 21.39 -43.65 11.35
N PHE A 172 20.43 -43.23 12.19
CA PHE A 172 20.25 -43.80 13.53
C PHE A 172 19.89 -45.28 13.49
N TYR A 173 18.96 -45.70 12.62
CA TYR A 173 18.60 -47.10 12.45
C TYR A 173 19.77 -47.96 11.98
N GLU A 174 20.59 -47.46 11.05
CA GLU A 174 21.80 -48.14 10.62
C GLU A 174 22.78 -48.32 11.79
N LEU A 175 23.02 -47.27 12.58
CA LEU A 175 23.91 -47.32 13.74
C LEU A 175 23.47 -48.38 14.76
N VAL A 176 22.17 -48.43 15.08
CA VAL A 176 21.60 -49.46 15.97
C VAL A 176 21.81 -50.87 15.41
N TYR A 177 21.60 -51.07 14.11
CA TYR A 177 21.83 -52.35 13.45
C TYR A 177 23.31 -52.79 13.53
N PHE A 178 24.24 -51.86 13.29
CA PHE A 178 25.68 -52.10 13.40
C PHE A 178 26.11 -52.46 14.82
N CYS A 179 25.66 -51.69 15.82
CA CYS A 179 26.04 -51.88 17.22
C CYS A 179 25.44 -53.14 17.85
N THR A 180 24.24 -53.57 17.44
CA THR A 180 23.56 -54.72 18.05
C THR A 180 23.87 -56.02 17.33
N ILE A 181 23.47 -56.14 16.06
CA ILE A 181 23.49 -57.40 15.32
C ILE A 181 24.89 -57.68 14.79
N ARG A 182 25.49 -56.71 14.08
CA ARG A 182 26.81 -56.91 13.47
C ARG A 182 27.88 -57.09 14.55
N TRP A 183 27.86 -56.27 15.60
CA TRP A 183 28.81 -56.41 16.71
C TRP A 183 28.66 -57.75 17.43
N ARG A 184 27.44 -58.16 17.81
CA ARG A 184 27.21 -59.48 18.45
C ARG A 184 27.67 -60.64 17.57
N HIS A 185 27.40 -60.56 16.26
CA HIS A 185 27.83 -61.59 15.32
C HIS A 185 29.36 -61.61 15.16
N HIS A 186 30.00 -60.45 15.07
CA HIS A 186 31.46 -60.35 15.00
C HIS A 186 32.13 -60.84 16.29
N TYR A 187 31.60 -60.47 17.46
CA TYR A 187 32.07 -60.94 18.76
C TYR A 187 31.92 -62.45 18.91
N LYS A 188 30.76 -63.03 18.57
CA LYS A 188 30.55 -64.49 18.55
C LYS A 188 31.52 -65.20 17.61
N ARG A 189 31.82 -64.64 16.43
CA ARG A 189 32.82 -65.19 15.51
C ARG A 189 34.24 -65.11 16.09
N ARG A 190 34.59 -64.01 16.76
CA ARG A 190 35.91 -63.83 17.39
C ARG A 190 36.11 -64.81 18.55
N CYS A 191 35.16 -64.93 19.48
CA CYS A 191 35.22 -65.92 20.57
C CYS A 191 35.28 -67.37 20.06
N ARG A 192 34.57 -67.69 18.97
CA ARG A 192 34.67 -69.03 18.35
C ARG A 192 36.06 -69.30 17.74
N ARG A 193 36.75 -68.27 17.24
CA ARG A 193 38.10 -68.39 16.68
C ARG A 193 39.14 -68.54 17.79
N ASP A 194 39.03 -67.77 18.86
CA ASP A 194 39.95 -67.84 20.00
C ASP A 194 39.83 -69.19 20.74
N ASN A 195 38.61 -69.72 20.89
CA ASN A 195 38.38 -71.08 21.40
C ASN A 195 38.89 -72.21 20.50
N LYS A 196 39.06 -71.98 19.19
CA LYS A 196 39.68 -72.95 18.29
C LYS A 196 41.20 -72.93 18.40
N LEU A 197 41.80 -71.74 18.53
CA LEU A 197 43.24 -71.60 18.73
C LEU A 197 43.70 -72.19 20.07
N SER A 198 42.95 -71.96 21.17
CA SER A 198 43.31 -72.54 22.47
C SER A 198 43.30 -74.07 22.47
N LYS A 199 42.37 -74.70 21.73
CA LYS A 199 42.32 -76.16 21.57
C LYS A 199 43.46 -76.74 20.73
N LEU A 200 44.00 -75.97 19.79
CA LEU A 200 45.15 -76.37 18.96
C LEU A 200 46.49 -76.28 19.70
N ASN A 201 46.61 -75.42 20.72
CA ASN A 201 47.82 -75.26 21.52
C ASN A 201 47.92 -76.24 22.71
N THR A 202 46.90 -77.06 22.94
CA THR A 202 46.83 -78.07 24.01
C THR A 202 46.89 -79.52 23.50
N LEU A 203 47.20 -79.70 22.22
CA LEU A 203 47.59 -80.97 21.58
C LEU A 203 49.09 -80.90 21.27
#